data_AF-B4CV69-F1
#
_entry.id   AF-B4CV69-F1
#
_cell.length_a   1.000
_cell.length_b   1.000
_cell.length_c   1.000
_cell.angle_alpha   90.00
_cell.angle_beta   90.00
_cell.angle_gamma   90.00
#
_symmetry.space_group_name_H-M   'P 1'
#
loop_
_entity.id
_entity.type
_entity.pdbx_description
1 polymer ?
#
loop_
_entity_poly.entity_id
_entity_poly.type
_entity_poly.pdbx_seq_one_letter_code
_entity_poly.pdbx_strand_id
1 'polypeptide(L)' 'MAADGPAIPSATNATEATEISWRLAGPGGGGWIPSLLWDPHDAHTLYVGCDVGGFFVSKAHTP' A
#
# COMPACT_ATOMS: atom_id res chain seq x y z
N MET A 1 -42.82 9.43 -6.33
CA MET A 1 -41.39 9.42 -6.71
C MET A 1 -40.69 8.50 -5.73
N ALA A 2 -40.35 7.28 -6.14
CA ALA A 2 -39.63 6.33 -5.29
C ALA A 2 -38.15 6.33 -5.72
N ALA A 3 -37.26 6.63 -4.78
CA ALA A 3 -35.81 6.59 -4.96
C ALA A 3 -35.23 5.44 -4.11
N ASP A 4 -35.72 4.22 -4.30
CA ASP A 4 -35.17 3.02 -3.64
C ASP A 4 -34.59 2.09 -4.72
N GLY A 5 -33.48 2.52 -5.31
CA GLY A 5 -32.61 1.61 -6.05
C GLY A 5 -31.85 0.70 -5.07
N PRO A 6 -31.44 -0.50 -5.49
CA PRO A 6 -30.65 -1.38 -4.62
C PRO A 6 -29.36 -0.66 -4.19
N ALA A 7 -29.04 -0.73 -2.90
CA ALA A 7 -27.82 -0.16 -2.36
C ALA A 7 -26.60 -0.75 -3.08
N ILE A 8 -25.72 0.11 -3.60
CA ILE A 8 -24.44 -0.31 -4.16
C ILE A 8 -23.63 -0.94 -3.00
N PRO A 9 -23.20 -2.20 -3.09
CA PRO A 9 -22.39 -2.81 -2.05
C PRO A 9 -21.08 -2.03 -1.87
N SER A 10 -20.81 -1.59 -0.65
CA SER A 10 -19.54 -0.94 -0.28
C SER A 10 -18.52 -2.00 0.10
N ALA A 11 -17.26 -1.78 -0.28
CA ALA A 11 -16.14 -2.62 0.14
C ALA A 11 -16.01 -2.70 1.68
N THR A 12 -16.47 -1.68 2.40
CA THR A 12 -16.46 -1.65 3.87
C THR A 12 -17.45 -2.62 4.52
N ASN A 13 -18.45 -3.11 3.79
CA ASN A 13 -19.46 -4.04 4.29
C ASN A 13 -19.26 -5.46 3.72
N ALA A 14 -18.17 -5.68 2.98
CA ALA A 14 -17.83 -6.99 2.47
C ALA A 14 -17.18 -7.84 3.57
N THR A 15 -17.55 -9.11 3.65
CA THR A 15 -16.84 -10.08 4.48
C THR A 15 -15.38 -10.16 4.04
N GLU A 16 -14.44 -10.10 4.99
CA GLU A 16 -13.01 -10.20 4.69
C GLU A 16 -12.67 -11.55 4.04
N ALA A 17 -11.94 -11.51 2.94
CA ALA A 17 -11.39 -12.71 2.32
C ALA A 17 -10.10 -13.11 3.06
N THR A 18 -10.25 -13.96 4.09
CA THR A 18 -9.15 -14.36 4.97
C THR A 18 -8.18 -15.39 4.36
N GLU A 19 -8.57 -16.05 3.27
CA GLU A 19 -7.77 -17.11 2.63
C GLU A 19 -6.87 -16.62 1.47
N ILE A 20 -7.07 -15.39 0.97
CA ILE A 20 -6.31 -14.88 -0.17
C ILE A 20 -5.05 -14.17 0.34
N SER A 21 -3.87 -14.71 0.00
CA SER A 21 -2.59 -14.05 0.25
C SER A 21 -2.01 -13.48 -1.04
N TRP A 22 -1.72 -12.19 -1.03
CA TRP A 22 -1.05 -11.49 -2.12
C TRP A 22 0.43 -11.35 -1.80
N ARG A 23 1.27 -11.71 -2.76
CA ARG A 23 2.72 -11.52 -2.68
C ARG A 23 3.26 -11.03 -4.02
N LEU A 24 4.36 -10.30 -3.98
CA LEU A 24 5.10 -9.94 -5.18
C LEU A 24 5.65 -11.21 -5.84
N ALA A 25 5.44 -11.36 -7.14
CA ALA A 25 6.00 -12.47 -7.91
C ALA A 25 7.50 -12.28 -8.21
N GLY A 26 8.02 -11.05 -8.10
CA GLY A 26 9.41 -10.68 -8.37
C GLY A 26 9.58 -9.82 -9.63
N PRO A 27 10.79 -9.34 -9.94
CA PRO A 27 12.00 -9.34 -9.09
C PRO A 27 11.99 -8.27 -7.98
N GLY A 28 10.98 -7.37 -7.98
CA GLY A 28 11.01 -6.13 -7.22
C GLY A 28 11.83 -5.04 -7.93
N GLY A 29 11.51 -3.77 -7.68
CA GLY A 29 12.21 -2.64 -8.30
C GLY A 29 12.06 -2.57 -9.83
N GLY A 30 13.09 -2.06 -10.51
CA GLY A 30 13.17 -1.93 -11.98
C GLY A 30 12.60 -0.63 -12.56
N GLY A 31 11.79 0.11 -11.80
CA GLY A 31 11.31 1.45 -12.13
C GLY A 31 12.26 2.57 -11.70
N TRP A 32 11.85 3.82 -11.93
CA TRP A 32 12.62 4.99 -11.53
C TRP A 32 12.26 5.45 -10.10
N ILE A 33 13.31 5.74 -9.31
CA ILE A 33 13.20 6.18 -7.92
C ILE A 33 13.77 7.60 -7.84
N PRO A 34 12.95 8.65 -8.05
CA PRO A 34 13.41 10.03 -8.06
C PRO A 34 13.65 10.60 -6.65
N SER A 35 13.13 9.99 -5.58
CA SER A 35 13.22 10.59 -4.24
C SER A 35 13.40 9.58 -3.10
N LEU A 36 14.16 10.03 -2.10
CA LEU A 36 14.41 9.35 -0.83
C LEU A 36 14.22 10.37 0.30
N LEU A 37 13.60 9.95 1.40
CA LEU A 37 13.41 10.76 2.59
C LEU A 37 13.71 9.92 3.83
N TRP A 38 14.67 10.37 4.63
CA TRP A 38 14.92 9.85 5.95
C TRP A 38 13.96 10.51 6.95
N ASP A 39 13.33 9.74 7.84
CA ASP A 39 12.42 10.30 8.83
C ASP A 39 13.20 11.17 9.84
N PRO A 40 12.83 12.45 10.04
CA PRO A 40 13.53 13.35 10.97
C PRO A 40 13.33 13.00 12.46
N HIS A 41 12.38 12.13 12.77
CA HIS A 41 12.01 11.73 14.13
C HIS A 41 12.32 10.26 14.43
N ASP A 42 12.54 9.45 13.40
CA ASP A 42 12.89 8.03 13.54
C ASP A 42 14.06 7.63 12.62
N ALA A 43 15.23 7.42 13.21
CA ALA A 43 16.42 7.00 12.49
C ALA A 43 16.32 5.59 11.87
N HIS A 44 15.22 4.88 12.08
CA HIS A 44 14.98 3.56 11.52
C HIS A 44 13.93 3.54 10.41
N THR A 45 13.40 4.70 10.01
CA THR A 45 12.39 4.82 8.96
C THR A 45 12.93 5.58 7.74
N LEU A 46 12.82 4.94 6.57
CA LEU A 46 13.17 5.53 5.26
C LEU A 46 11.97 5.41 4.31
N TYR A 47 11.64 6.51 3.64
CA TYR A 47 10.61 6.58 2.61
C TYR A 47 11.25 6.65 1.23
N VAL A 48 10.65 5.94 0.28
CA VAL A 48 11.06 5.89 -1.13
C VAL A 48 9.89 6.32 -2.00
N GLY A 49 10.07 7.38 -2.79
CA GLY A 49 9.07 7.82 -3.77
C GLY A 49 9.43 7.33 -5.17
N CYS A 50 8.45 6.74 -5.85
CA CYS A 50 8.56 6.29 -7.23
C CYS A 50 7.73 7.18 -8.16
N ASP A 51 8.04 7.14 -9.46
CA ASP A 51 7.28 7.85 -10.50
C ASP A 51 5.87 7.26 -10.72
N VAL A 52 5.79 5.93 -10.90
CA VAL A 52 4.53 5.18 -11.15
C VAL A 52 4.26 4.10 -10.10
N GLY A 53 5.29 3.65 -9.38
CA GLY A 53 5.21 2.54 -8.41
C GLY A 53 4.62 2.89 -7.05
N GLY A 54 4.18 4.14 -6.84
CA GLY A 54 3.72 4.63 -5.55
C GLY A 54 4.86 4.99 -4.60
N PHE A 55 4.70 4.69 -3.30
CA PHE A 55 5.72 4.91 -2.29
C PHE A 55 5.96 3.65 -1.47
N PHE A 56 7.19 3.50 -0.98
CA PHE A 56 7.59 2.39 -0.12
C PHE A 56 8.15 2.93 1.20
N VAL A 57 7.97 2.15 2.27
CA VAL A 57 8.52 2.45 3.60
C VAL A 57 9.42 1.30 4.01
N SER A 58 10.66 1.61 4.33
CA SER A 58 11.54 0.72 5.07
C SER A 58 11.48 1.10 6.54
N LYS A 59 11.33 0.10 7.40
CA LYS A 59 11.47 0.23 8.86
C LYS A 59 12.49 -0.80 9.33
N ALA A 60 13.30 -0.45 10.33
CA ALA A 60 14.18 -1.45 10.91
C ALA A 60 13.36 -2.64 11.44
N HIS A 61 13.81 -3.83 11.09
CA HIS A 61 13.36 -5.05 11.72
C HIS A 61 14.22 -5.28 12.95
N THR A 62 13.67 -5.05 14.14
CA THR A 62 14.26 -5.60 15.35
C THR A 62 13.98 -7.10 15.35
N PRO A 63 15.01 -7.96 15.46
CA PRO A 63 14.82 -9.42 15.49
C PRO A 63 14.02 -9.89 16.71
#